data_AF-A0A9C8ZD55-F1
#
_entry.id   AF-A0A9C8ZD55-F1
#
_cell.length_a   1.000
_cell.length_b   1.000
_cell.length_c   1.000
_cell.angle_alpha   90.00
_cell.angle_beta   90.00
_cell.angle_gamma   90.00
#
_symmetry.space_group_name_H-M   'P 1'
#
loop_
_entity.id
_entity.type
_entity.pdbx_description
1 polymer ?
#
loop_
_entity_poly.entity_id
_entity_poly.type
_entity_poly.pdbx_seq_one_letter_code
_entity_poly.pdbx_strand_id
1 'polypeptide(L)'
;MKRETSRRRAILGTALLTASLFIGNTTASAAGTPPLPMQLLLLALADNAMALTSRLLNESSAAKSIIASNNAEAKALRNEAMALYEQAAKADTSGDVEARDQALKAAKMKLFKAAKLAKQAPGLNDRSHSLYKRRAQSAAALLDAHKRIREELKPGAKVEALEGKAITDMAAANAAFEKDDVGAATRLIDQALRALKGSLISMRNGTTLVRTLHFDSPKEEYEYELDRNQS
;
A
#
# COMPACT_ATOMS: atom_id res chain seq x y z
N MET A 1 -37.24 56.64 55.70
CA MET A 1 -37.34 55.15 55.74
C MET A 1 -36.17 54.64 56.60
N LYS A 2 -36.31 54.56 57.94
CA LYS A 2 -36.61 53.34 58.75
C LYS A 2 -35.79 52.12 58.29
N ARG A 3 -34.63 51.82 58.94
CA ARG A 3 -34.39 50.76 59.97
C ARG A 3 -34.89 49.38 59.50
N GLU A 4 -34.11 48.28 59.52
CA GLU A 4 -33.66 47.63 60.75
C GLU A 4 -32.71 46.45 60.45
N THR A 5 -31.69 46.29 61.28
CA THR A 5 -30.94 45.07 61.56
C THR A 5 -31.82 44.00 62.20
N SER A 6 -31.64 42.70 61.92
CA SER A 6 -31.49 41.70 63.00
C SER A 6 -31.14 40.28 62.51
N ARG A 7 -30.29 39.65 63.32
CA ARG A 7 -29.86 38.25 63.33
C ARG A 7 -31.00 37.32 63.75
N ARG A 8 -30.94 36.04 63.38
CA ARG A 8 -31.23 34.92 64.31
C ARG A 8 -30.63 33.61 63.81
N ARG A 9 -30.07 32.88 64.78
CA ARG A 9 -29.39 31.58 64.69
C ARG A 9 -30.39 30.43 64.79
N ALA A 10 -29.89 29.26 64.35
CA ALA A 10 -30.15 27.91 64.85
C ALA A 10 -31.50 27.25 64.48
N ILE A 11 -31.40 26.01 63.97
CA ILE A 11 -31.88 24.80 64.66
C ILE A 11 -31.20 23.57 64.03
N LEU A 12 -30.66 22.73 64.93
CA LEU A 12 -30.23 21.36 64.70
C LEU A 12 -31.36 20.52 64.08
N GLY A 13 -31.03 19.70 63.10
CA GLY A 13 -31.92 18.67 62.56
C GLY A 13 -31.17 17.37 62.38
N THR A 14 -31.08 16.60 63.46
CA THR A 14 -30.58 15.22 63.51
C THR A 14 -31.53 14.34 62.69
N ALA A 15 -31.08 13.77 61.58
CA ALA A 15 -31.78 12.70 60.88
C ALA A 15 -30.89 11.45 60.88
N LEU A 16 -31.17 10.57 61.85
CA LEU A 16 -30.84 9.16 61.76
C LEU A 16 -31.55 8.60 60.52
N LEU A 17 -30.79 8.13 59.53
CA LEU A 17 -31.31 7.18 58.55
C LEU A 17 -30.47 5.91 58.62
N THR A 18 -31.11 4.87 59.12
CA THR A 18 -30.70 3.48 59.07
C THR A 18 -30.46 3.04 57.62
N ALA A 19 -29.22 2.73 57.27
CA ALA A 19 -28.88 2.06 56.03
C ALA A 19 -28.47 0.61 56.35
N SER A 20 -29.28 -0.31 55.83
CA SER A 20 -29.17 -1.75 55.93
C SER A 20 -27.82 -2.30 55.49
N LEU A 21 -27.40 -3.40 56.13
CA LEU A 21 -26.38 -4.31 55.64
C LEU A 21 -26.67 -4.70 54.18
N PHE A 22 -25.72 -4.40 53.28
CA PHE A 22 -25.46 -5.24 52.13
C PHE A 22 -24.04 -5.80 52.27
N ILE A 23 -23.98 -7.11 52.53
CA ILE A 23 -22.79 -7.92 52.29
C ILE A 23 -22.66 -7.99 50.77
N GLY A 24 -21.67 -7.30 50.23
CA GLY A 24 -21.27 -7.39 48.83
C GLY A 24 -19.75 -7.46 48.77
N ASN A 25 -19.23 -8.66 48.51
CA ASN A 25 -17.83 -8.93 48.23
C ASN A 25 -17.27 -7.93 47.21
N THR A 26 -16.46 -6.97 47.65
CA THR A 26 -15.49 -6.31 46.78
C THR A 26 -14.24 -7.16 46.74
N THR A 27 -14.28 -8.24 45.97
CA THR A 27 -13.05 -8.75 45.37
C THR A 27 -12.52 -7.65 44.47
N ALA A 28 -11.53 -6.92 44.96
CA ALA A 28 -10.61 -6.16 44.15
C ALA A 28 -10.10 -7.08 43.03
N SER A 29 -10.58 -6.87 41.81
CA SER A 29 -9.97 -7.44 40.62
C SER A 29 -8.62 -6.76 40.47
N ALA A 30 -7.60 -7.37 41.07
CA ALA A 30 -6.23 -7.10 40.71
C ALA A 30 -6.10 -7.44 39.23
N ALA A 31 -6.04 -6.42 38.38
CA ALA A 31 -5.56 -6.54 37.02
C ALA A 31 -4.10 -7.02 37.10
N GLY A 32 -3.92 -8.33 37.15
CA GLY A 32 -2.61 -8.95 37.20
C GLY A 32 -1.83 -8.54 35.95
N THR A 33 -0.63 -8.00 36.14
CA THR A 33 0.35 -7.83 35.07
C THR A 33 0.44 -9.12 34.27
N PRO A 34 0.26 -9.10 32.94
CA PRO A 34 0.23 -10.30 32.13
C PRO A 34 1.54 -11.08 32.29
N PRO A 35 1.56 -12.41 32.09
CA PRO A 35 2.78 -13.19 32.23
C PRO A 35 3.88 -12.66 31.29
N LEU A 36 5.14 -12.65 31.74
CA LEU A 36 6.30 -12.15 30.99
C LEU A 36 6.37 -12.52 29.49
N PRO A 37 6.08 -13.77 29.05
CA PRO A 37 6.05 -14.09 27.62
C PRO A 37 4.94 -13.37 26.84
N MET A 38 3.80 -13.08 27.48
CA MET A 38 2.71 -12.30 26.90
C MET A 38 3.06 -10.80 26.86
N GLN A 39 3.80 -10.29 27.85
CA GLN A 39 4.36 -8.93 27.81
C GLN A 39 5.36 -8.76 26.66
N LEU A 40 6.25 -9.72 26.44
CA LEU A 40 7.23 -9.70 25.34
C LEU A 40 6.55 -9.78 23.96
N LEU A 41 5.50 -10.59 23.82
CA LEU A 41 4.70 -10.65 22.59
C LEU A 41 3.97 -9.33 22.33
N LEU A 42 3.37 -8.73 23.36
CA LEU A 42 2.71 -7.42 23.26
C LEU A 42 3.71 -6.29 22.91
N LEU A 43 4.92 -6.35 23.46
CA LEU A 43 6.01 -5.43 23.13
C LEU A 43 6.49 -5.60 21.69
N ALA A 44 6.68 -6.84 21.22
CA ALA A 44 7.05 -7.12 19.84
C ALA A 44 5.97 -6.69 18.82
N LEU A 45 4.69 -6.85 19.18
CA LEU A 45 3.56 -6.36 18.40
C LEU A 45 3.49 -4.82 18.40
N ALA A 46 3.80 -4.18 19.52
CA ALA A 46 3.87 -2.73 19.67
C ALA A 46 4.97 -2.10 18.82
N ASP A 47 6.19 -2.63 18.91
CA ASP A 47 7.34 -2.18 18.12
C ASP A 47 7.04 -2.28 16.62
N ASN A 48 6.38 -3.37 16.23
CA ASN A 48 5.95 -3.58 14.85
C ASN A 48 4.87 -2.56 14.43
N ALA A 49 3.90 -2.25 15.30
CA ALA A 49 2.84 -1.28 15.01
C ALA A 49 3.38 0.16 14.85
N MET A 50 4.30 0.58 15.72
CA MET A 50 4.97 1.87 15.63
C MET A 50 5.83 1.97 14.36
N ALA A 51 6.66 0.96 14.08
CA ALA A 51 7.52 0.93 12.91
C ALA A 51 6.72 0.93 11.59
N LEU A 52 5.67 0.11 11.51
CA LEU A 52 4.81 0.05 10.32
C LEU A 52 4.12 1.40 10.06
N THR A 53 3.63 2.05 11.11
CA THR A 53 2.94 3.34 10.98
C THR A 53 3.91 4.44 10.56
N SER A 54 5.14 4.45 11.08
CA SER A 54 6.20 5.37 10.63
C SER A 54 6.49 5.21 9.13
N ARG A 55 6.74 3.97 8.67
CA ARG A 55 6.95 3.70 7.23
C ARG A 55 5.76 4.13 6.39
N LEU A 56 4.54 3.92 6.90
CA LEU A 56 3.33 4.32 6.19
C LEU A 56 3.25 5.85 6.03
N LEU A 57 3.59 6.62 7.06
CA LEU A 57 3.53 8.09 7.05
C LEU A 57 4.67 8.76 6.26
N ASN A 58 5.82 8.10 6.18
CA ASN A 58 7.05 8.68 5.62
C ASN A 58 7.42 8.11 4.23
N GLU A 59 7.30 6.81 4.02
CA GLU A 59 7.88 6.13 2.86
C GLU A 59 6.84 5.64 1.85
N SER A 60 5.60 5.46 2.29
CA SER A 60 4.56 4.88 1.45
C SER A 60 4.29 5.70 0.19
N SER A 61 3.84 5.02 -0.86
CA SER A 61 3.40 5.68 -2.09
C SER A 61 2.26 6.69 -1.85
N ALA A 62 1.41 6.44 -0.85
CA ALA A 62 0.37 7.37 -0.41
C ALA A 62 0.97 8.64 0.19
N ALA A 63 1.92 8.51 1.12
CA ALA A 63 2.63 9.66 1.71
C ALA A 63 3.34 10.49 0.65
N LYS A 64 4.09 9.83 -0.25
CA LYS A 64 4.77 10.48 -1.38
C LYS A 64 3.79 11.23 -2.28
N SER A 65 2.63 10.63 -2.58
CA SER A 65 1.61 11.28 -3.42
C SER A 65 0.99 12.52 -2.77
N ILE A 66 0.79 12.52 -1.44
CA ILE A 66 0.27 13.69 -0.72
C ILE A 66 1.29 14.83 -0.75
N ILE A 67 2.57 14.53 -0.51
CA ILE A 67 3.66 15.52 -0.54
C ILE A 67 3.76 16.16 -1.93
N ALA A 68 3.73 15.34 -2.98
CA ALA A 68 3.82 15.80 -4.36
C ALA A 68 2.54 16.50 -4.85
N SER A 69 1.40 16.32 -4.18
CA SER A 69 0.15 16.97 -4.58
C SER A 69 0.16 18.47 -4.27
N ASN A 70 -0.54 19.25 -5.10
CA ASN A 70 -0.82 20.67 -4.83
C ASN A 70 -2.04 20.88 -3.91
N ASN A 71 -2.49 19.82 -3.22
CA ASN A 71 -3.66 19.89 -2.35
C ASN A 71 -3.24 20.26 -0.91
N ALA A 72 -3.53 21.52 -0.53
CA ALA A 72 -3.23 22.04 0.80
C ALA A 72 -3.97 21.28 1.92
N GLU A 73 -5.22 20.87 1.69
CA GLU A 73 -6.01 20.10 2.67
C GLU A 73 -5.43 18.70 2.89
N ALA A 74 -4.99 18.04 1.81
CA ALA A 74 -4.31 16.74 1.91
C ALA A 74 -3.00 16.85 2.71
N LYS A 75 -2.23 17.92 2.50
CA LYS A 75 -1.00 18.19 3.26
C LYS A 75 -1.29 18.46 4.74
N ALA A 76 -2.33 19.24 5.05
CA ALA A 76 -2.75 19.50 6.42
C ALA A 76 -3.14 18.21 7.17
N LEU A 77 -3.94 17.34 6.55
CA LEU A 77 -4.31 16.04 7.13
C LEU A 77 -3.10 15.12 7.34
N ARG A 78 -2.08 15.17 6.48
CA ARG A 78 -0.83 14.45 6.71
C ARG A 78 -0.08 15.00 7.92
N ASN A 79 -0.04 16.32 8.10
CA ASN A 79 0.59 16.93 9.28
C ASN A 79 -0.15 16.55 10.57
N GLU A 80 -1.49 16.50 10.55
CA GLU A 80 -2.28 15.99 11.67
C GLU A 80 -1.97 14.51 11.96
N ALA A 81 -1.80 13.69 10.92
CA ALA A 81 -1.42 12.29 11.08
C ALA A 81 -0.03 12.12 11.72
N MET A 82 0.93 13.00 11.38
CA MET A 82 2.26 13.04 12.01
C MET A 82 2.17 13.44 13.48
N ALA A 83 1.37 14.46 13.82
CA ALA A 83 1.17 14.87 15.21
C ALA A 83 0.53 13.75 16.06
N LEU A 84 -0.41 12.99 15.51
CA LEU A 84 -0.99 11.81 16.17
C LEU A 84 0.04 10.70 16.35
N TYR A 85 0.96 10.52 15.40
CA TYR A 85 2.06 9.57 15.56
C TYR A 85 3.03 9.98 16.68
N GLU A 86 3.31 11.28 16.83
CA GLU A 86 4.10 11.79 17.96
C GLU A 86 3.38 11.59 19.30
N GLN A 87 2.05 11.72 19.35
CA GLN A 87 1.26 11.37 20.53
C GLN A 87 1.36 9.88 20.86
N ALA A 88 1.28 9.02 19.83
CA ALA A 88 1.48 7.59 20.02
C ALA A 88 2.88 7.27 20.57
N ALA A 89 3.92 7.94 20.07
CA ALA A 89 5.28 7.76 20.58
C ALA A 89 5.41 8.15 22.06
N LYS A 90 4.77 9.25 22.48
CA LYS A 90 4.75 9.66 23.90
C LYS A 90 4.02 8.62 24.77
N ALA A 91 2.85 8.15 24.32
CA ALA A 91 2.07 7.14 25.03
C ALA A 91 2.83 5.80 25.15
N ASP A 92 3.55 5.42 24.10
CA ASP A 92 4.40 4.22 24.09
C ASP A 92 5.53 4.34 25.12
N THR A 93 6.21 5.49 25.18
CA THR A 93 7.25 5.73 26.21
C THR A 93 6.72 5.73 27.64
N SER A 94 5.45 6.11 27.86
CA SER A 94 4.81 6.07 29.18
C SER A 94 4.17 4.71 29.51
N GLY A 95 4.26 3.72 28.60
CA GLY A 95 3.63 2.41 28.78
C GLY A 95 2.10 2.42 28.64
N ASP A 96 1.51 3.50 28.12
CA ASP A 96 0.07 3.62 27.90
C ASP A 96 -0.28 3.02 26.52
N VAL A 97 -0.45 1.70 26.53
CA VAL A 97 -0.72 0.89 25.34
C VAL A 97 -2.02 1.30 24.65
N GLU A 98 -3.06 1.63 25.41
CA GLU A 98 -4.37 1.98 24.86
C GLU A 98 -4.32 3.33 24.15
N ALA A 99 -3.75 4.36 24.81
CA ALA A 99 -3.60 5.67 24.20
C ALA A 99 -2.73 5.62 22.94
N ARG A 100 -1.65 4.82 22.96
CA ARG A 100 -0.81 4.59 21.79
C ARG A 100 -1.62 4.00 20.63
N ASP A 101 -2.33 2.91 20.85
CA ASP A 101 -3.04 2.21 19.78
C ASP A 101 -4.17 3.06 19.19
N GLN A 102 -4.86 3.85 20.02
CA GLN A 102 -5.84 4.83 19.57
C GLN A 102 -5.21 5.92 18.70
N ALA A 103 -4.09 6.49 19.13
CA ALA A 103 -3.37 7.51 18.38
C ALA A 103 -2.83 6.97 17.03
N LEU A 104 -2.30 5.75 17.01
CA LEU A 104 -1.87 5.08 15.77
C LEU A 104 -3.02 4.84 14.80
N LYS A 105 -4.18 4.39 15.30
CA LYS A 105 -5.38 4.21 14.48
C LYS A 105 -5.83 5.54 13.87
N ALA A 106 -5.88 6.60 14.67
CA ALA A 106 -6.26 7.93 14.22
C ALA A 106 -5.27 8.47 13.15
N ALA A 107 -3.96 8.29 13.36
CA ALA A 107 -2.93 8.67 12.39
C ALA A 107 -3.15 7.99 11.03
N LYS A 108 -3.37 6.67 11.02
CA LYS A 108 -3.66 5.90 9.80
C LYS A 108 -4.91 6.40 9.08
N MET A 109 -5.99 6.66 9.82
CA MET A 109 -7.23 7.19 9.24
C MET A 109 -7.04 8.55 8.58
N LYS A 110 -6.32 9.47 9.24
CA LYS A 110 -6.00 10.80 8.70
C LYS A 110 -5.17 10.69 7.42
N LEU A 111 -4.17 9.82 7.40
CA LEU A 111 -3.37 9.56 6.20
C LEU A 111 -4.21 9.02 5.04
N PHE A 112 -5.12 8.07 5.29
CA PHE A 112 -5.99 7.55 4.22
C PHE A 112 -6.95 8.61 3.67
N LYS A 113 -7.49 9.48 4.53
CA LYS A 113 -8.29 10.63 4.10
C LYS A 113 -7.45 11.58 3.24
N ALA A 114 -6.24 11.92 3.68
CA ALA A 114 -5.30 12.75 2.92
C ALA A 114 -4.98 12.14 1.55
N ALA A 115 -4.71 10.84 1.49
CA ALA A 115 -4.40 10.14 0.24
C ALA A 115 -5.58 10.14 -0.75
N LYS A 116 -6.82 10.07 -0.25
CA LYS A 116 -8.02 10.20 -1.08
C LYS A 116 -8.12 11.59 -1.68
N LEU A 117 -7.93 12.64 -0.89
CA LEU A 117 -7.94 14.03 -1.37
C LEU A 117 -6.80 14.34 -2.34
N ALA A 118 -5.60 13.80 -2.09
CA ALA A 118 -4.45 13.95 -2.98
C ALA A 118 -4.70 13.29 -4.34
N LYS A 119 -5.40 12.15 -4.39
CA LYS A 119 -5.84 11.52 -5.64
C LYS A 119 -6.94 12.31 -6.35
N GLN A 120 -7.81 13.00 -5.62
CA GLN A 120 -8.88 13.78 -6.26
C GLN A 120 -8.37 15.12 -6.82
N ALA A 121 -7.13 15.53 -6.49
CA ALA A 121 -6.53 16.75 -7.00
C ALA A 121 -6.11 16.59 -8.48
N PRO A 122 -6.19 17.65 -9.31
CA PRO A 122 -5.93 17.62 -10.76
C PRO A 122 -4.53 17.15 -11.22
N GLY A 123 -3.62 16.79 -10.31
CA GLY A 123 -2.26 16.31 -10.62
C GLY A 123 -2.14 14.81 -10.97
N LEU A 124 -3.26 14.08 -11.12
CA LEU A 124 -3.25 12.66 -11.51
C LEU A 124 -2.95 12.40 -13.00
N ASN A 125 -2.98 13.44 -13.84
CA ASN A 125 -2.69 13.28 -15.26
C ASN A 125 -1.23 12.82 -15.45
N ASP A 126 -0.25 13.39 -14.77
CA ASP A 126 1.16 12.99 -14.89
C ASP A 126 1.41 11.50 -14.56
N ARG A 127 0.73 10.99 -13.53
CA ARG A 127 0.84 9.58 -13.16
C ARG A 127 0.18 8.67 -14.19
N SER A 128 -0.98 9.05 -14.69
CA SER A 128 -1.70 8.26 -15.69
C SER A 128 -0.94 8.25 -17.03
N HIS A 129 -0.33 9.38 -17.41
CA HIS A 129 0.51 9.51 -18.59
C HIS A 129 1.78 8.68 -18.48
N SER A 130 2.50 8.77 -17.36
CA SER A 130 3.71 7.97 -17.14
C SER A 130 3.41 6.47 -17.09
N LEU A 131 2.28 6.08 -16.52
CA LEU A 131 1.83 4.68 -16.55
C LEU A 131 1.54 4.21 -17.97
N TYR A 132 0.82 5.01 -18.76
CA TYR A 132 0.56 4.72 -20.17
C TYR A 132 1.87 4.51 -20.94
N LYS A 133 2.82 5.45 -20.85
CA LYS A 133 4.12 5.38 -21.54
C LYS A 133 4.87 4.09 -21.23
N ARG A 134 4.92 3.68 -19.95
CA ARG A 134 5.54 2.41 -19.54
C ARG A 134 4.85 1.18 -20.13
N ARG A 135 3.52 1.20 -20.20
CA ARG A 135 2.74 0.11 -20.81
C ARG A 135 2.95 0.05 -22.32
N ALA A 136 3.00 1.19 -23.00
CA ALA A 136 3.30 1.27 -24.42
C ALA A 136 4.69 0.70 -24.75
N GLN A 137 5.72 1.05 -23.96
CA GLN A 137 7.06 0.46 -24.07
C GLN A 137 7.05 -1.06 -23.88
N SER A 138 6.30 -1.54 -22.88
CA SER A 138 6.15 -2.98 -22.64
C SER A 138 5.45 -3.71 -23.78
N ALA A 139 4.43 -3.09 -24.39
CA ALA A 139 3.70 -3.65 -25.53
C ALA A 139 4.59 -3.72 -26.77
N ALA A 140 5.41 -2.68 -27.03
CA ALA A 140 6.39 -2.68 -28.10
C ALA A 140 7.44 -3.79 -27.93
N ALA A 141 7.98 -3.95 -26.73
CA ALA A 141 8.94 -5.02 -26.44
C ALA A 141 8.33 -6.43 -26.60
N LEU A 142 7.07 -6.61 -26.18
CA LEU A 142 6.36 -7.89 -26.36
C LEU A 142 6.02 -8.17 -27.81
N LEU A 143 5.66 -7.15 -28.60
CA LEU A 143 5.42 -7.29 -30.02
C LEU A 143 6.69 -7.71 -30.76
N ASP A 144 7.82 -7.09 -30.43
CA ASP A 144 9.12 -7.46 -31.00
C ASP A 144 9.52 -8.90 -30.65
N ALA A 145 9.36 -9.30 -29.39
CA ALA A 145 9.58 -10.70 -28.98
C ALA A 145 8.63 -11.67 -29.69
N HIS A 146 7.37 -11.29 -29.87
CA HIS A 146 6.35 -12.08 -30.57
C HIS A 146 6.75 -12.31 -32.04
N LYS A 147 7.16 -11.26 -32.76
CA LYS A 147 7.63 -11.35 -34.15
C LYS A 147 8.81 -12.31 -34.31
N ARG A 148 9.82 -12.20 -33.43
CA ARG A 148 10.99 -13.10 -33.42
C ARG A 148 10.59 -14.57 -33.25
N ILE A 149 9.72 -14.86 -32.27
CA ILE A 149 9.25 -16.23 -32.02
C ILE A 149 8.37 -16.74 -33.16
N ARG A 150 7.58 -15.87 -33.78
CA ARG A 150 6.78 -16.22 -34.95
C ARG A 150 7.66 -16.61 -36.14
N GLU A 151 8.74 -15.87 -36.38
CA GLU A 151 9.71 -16.21 -37.44
C GLU A 151 10.40 -17.55 -37.18
N GLU A 152 10.73 -17.84 -35.91
CA GLU A 152 11.34 -19.10 -35.47
C GLU A 152 10.38 -20.29 -35.64
N LEU A 153 9.16 -20.19 -35.11
CA LEU A 153 8.22 -21.31 -34.99
C LEU A 153 7.23 -21.43 -36.14
N LYS A 154 7.15 -20.41 -37.01
CA LYS A 154 6.19 -20.30 -38.14
C LYS A 154 4.76 -20.74 -37.76
N PRO A 155 4.18 -20.14 -36.71
CA PRO A 155 2.87 -20.53 -36.22
C PRO A 155 1.78 -20.17 -37.24
N GLY A 156 0.62 -20.81 -37.14
CA GLY A 156 -0.48 -20.60 -38.10
C GLY A 156 -1.19 -19.24 -37.99
N ALA A 157 -2.08 -18.98 -38.94
CA ALA A 157 -2.80 -17.71 -39.16
C ALA A 157 -3.49 -17.10 -37.92
N LYS A 158 -3.88 -17.92 -36.93
CA LYS A 158 -4.48 -17.44 -35.68
C LYS A 158 -3.53 -16.55 -34.87
N VAL A 159 -2.23 -16.86 -34.88
CA VAL A 159 -1.20 -16.06 -34.20
C VAL A 159 -0.98 -14.74 -34.92
N GLU A 160 -0.95 -14.76 -36.25
CA GLU A 160 -0.83 -13.55 -37.07
C GLU A 160 -2.02 -12.60 -36.89
N ALA A 161 -3.24 -13.16 -36.79
CA ALA A 161 -4.43 -12.36 -36.51
C ALA A 161 -4.37 -11.67 -35.13
N LEU A 162 -3.84 -12.35 -34.11
CA LEU A 162 -3.62 -11.76 -32.78
C LEU A 162 -2.55 -10.67 -32.81
N GLU A 163 -1.48 -10.85 -33.57
CA GLU A 163 -0.46 -9.82 -33.80
C GLU A 163 -1.06 -8.58 -34.46
N GLY A 164 -1.80 -8.76 -35.57
CA GLY A 164 -2.46 -7.68 -36.29
C GLY A 164 -3.47 -6.92 -35.43
N LYS A 165 -4.24 -7.65 -34.59
CA LYS A 165 -5.12 -7.02 -33.61
C LYS A 165 -4.32 -6.20 -32.59
N ALA A 166 -3.24 -6.75 -32.03
CA ALA A 166 -2.42 -6.04 -31.04
C ALA A 166 -1.80 -4.76 -31.63
N ILE A 167 -1.31 -4.80 -32.87
CA ILE A 167 -0.81 -3.61 -33.59
C ILE A 167 -1.91 -2.56 -33.74
N THR A 168 -3.12 -2.97 -34.12
CA THR A 168 -4.28 -2.08 -34.26
C THR A 168 -4.67 -1.44 -32.92
N ASP A 169 -4.75 -2.24 -31.85
CA ASP A 169 -5.06 -1.76 -30.50
C ASP A 169 -3.97 -0.78 -30.01
N MET A 170 -2.69 -1.05 -30.28
CA MET A 170 -1.57 -0.15 -29.93
C MET A 170 -1.65 1.19 -30.68
N ALA A 171 -1.95 1.17 -31.97
CA ALA A 171 -2.12 2.39 -32.77
C ALA A 171 -3.31 3.22 -32.26
N ALA A 172 -4.45 2.58 -31.99
CA ALA A 172 -5.63 3.24 -31.43
C ALA A 172 -5.35 3.80 -30.02
N ALA A 173 -4.57 3.08 -29.20
CA ALA A 173 -4.15 3.55 -27.88
C ALA A 173 -3.32 4.84 -27.98
N ASN A 174 -2.35 4.89 -28.90
CA ASN A 174 -1.54 6.08 -29.13
C ASN A 174 -2.38 7.26 -29.61
N ALA A 175 -3.30 7.03 -30.56
CA ALA A 175 -4.20 8.07 -31.05
C ALA A 175 -5.13 8.62 -29.94
N ALA A 176 -5.58 7.78 -29.02
CA ALA A 176 -6.35 8.21 -27.85
C ALA A 176 -5.47 9.02 -26.87
N PHE A 177 -4.23 8.59 -26.66
CA PHE A 177 -3.28 9.28 -25.79
C PHE A 177 -2.91 10.68 -26.32
N GLU A 178 -2.73 10.84 -27.63
CA GLU A 178 -2.48 12.15 -28.25
C GLU A 178 -3.65 13.13 -28.09
N LYS A 179 -4.87 12.62 -27.89
CA LYS A 179 -6.07 13.41 -27.59
C LYS A 179 -6.28 13.64 -26.09
N ASP A 180 -5.30 13.32 -25.26
CA ASP A 180 -5.37 13.37 -23.80
C ASP A 180 -6.43 12.43 -23.18
N ASP A 181 -6.99 11.49 -23.97
CA ASP A 181 -7.90 10.45 -23.46
C ASP A 181 -7.10 9.26 -22.92
N VAL A 182 -6.44 9.48 -21.78
CA VAL A 182 -5.60 8.48 -21.11
C VAL A 182 -6.42 7.25 -20.68
N GLY A 183 -7.71 7.43 -20.41
CA GLY A 183 -8.63 6.36 -20.04
C GLY A 183 -8.83 5.36 -21.17
N ALA A 184 -9.18 5.84 -22.37
CA ALA A 184 -9.29 5.01 -23.55
C ALA A 184 -7.93 4.42 -23.96
N ALA A 185 -6.87 5.25 -23.94
CA ALA A 185 -5.52 4.80 -24.27
C ALA A 185 -5.07 3.62 -23.39
N THR A 186 -5.30 3.71 -22.08
CA THR A 186 -4.94 2.65 -21.13
C THR A 186 -5.73 1.36 -21.37
N ARG A 187 -7.03 1.46 -21.68
CA ARG A 187 -7.83 0.26 -21.97
C ARG A 187 -7.34 -0.47 -23.21
N LEU A 188 -7.02 0.27 -24.28
CA LEU A 188 -6.57 -0.27 -25.56
C LEU A 188 -5.17 -0.91 -25.44
N ILE A 189 -4.22 -0.22 -24.79
CA ILE A 189 -2.88 -0.79 -24.61
C ILE A 189 -2.90 -2.07 -23.75
N ASP A 190 -3.84 -2.16 -22.80
CA ASP A 190 -4.03 -3.36 -21.98
C ASP A 190 -4.61 -4.53 -22.77
N GLN A 191 -5.46 -4.26 -23.77
CA GLN A 191 -5.94 -5.29 -24.69
C GLN A 191 -4.80 -5.84 -25.54
N ALA A 192 -3.96 -4.96 -26.12
CA ALA A 192 -2.77 -5.37 -26.87
C ALA A 192 -1.82 -6.23 -26.01
N LEU A 193 -1.52 -5.80 -24.79
CA LEU A 193 -0.66 -6.54 -23.85
C LEU A 193 -1.22 -7.94 -23.55
N ARG A 194 -2.52 -8.07 -23.31
CA ARG A 194 -3.16 -9.37 -23.06
C ARG A 194 -3.09 -10.28 -24.28
N ALA A 195 -3.37 -9.75 -25.47
CA ALA A 195 -3.31 -10.50 -26.72
C ALA A 195 -1.89 -11.03 -26.98
N LEU A 196 -0.87 -10.17 -26.87
CA LEU A 196 0.53 -10.54 -27.09
C LEU A 196 1.01 -11.59 -26.09
N LYS A 197 0.72 -11.41 -24.79
CA LYS A 197 1.08 -12.39 -23.76
C LYS A 197 0.42 -13.73 -23.98
N GLY A 198 -0.90 -13.74 -24.24
CA GLY A 198 -1.64 -14.97 -24.52
C GLY A 198 -1.10 -15.68 -25.77
N SER A 199 -0.79 -14.93 -26.82
CA SER A 199 -0.20 -15.48 -28.04
C SER A 199 1.19 -16.07 -27.79
N LEU A 200 2.08 -15.36 -27.08
CA LEU A 200 3.41 -15.86 -26.71
C LEU A 200 3.34 -17.15 -25.91
N ILE A 201 2.45 -17.21 -24.91
CA ILE A 201 2.20 -18.42 -24.13
C ILE A 201 1.75 -19.54 -25.06
N SER A 202 0.79 -19.29 -25.96
CA SER A 202 0.29 -20.32 -26.87
C SER A 202 1.34 -20.86 -27.85
N MET A 203 2.25 -19.99 -28.33
CA MET A 203 3.34 -20.39 -29.23
C MET A 203 4.37 -21.28 -28.54
N ARG A 204 4.62 -21.04 -27.24
CA ARG A 204 5.63 -21.78 -26.46
C ARG A 204 5.05 -22.90 -25.60
N ASN A 205 3.73 -23.01 -25.50
CA ASN A 205 3.10 -24.04 -24.69
C ASN A 205 3.42 -25.43 -25.26
N GLY A 206 3.91 -26.33 -24.42
CA GLY A 206 4.34 -27.67 -24.84
C GLY A 206 5.71 -27.72 -25.53
N THR A 207 6.43 -26.60 -25.65
CA THR A 207 7.82 -26.59 -26.14
C THR A 207 8.79 -26.66 -24.97
N THR A 208 9.75 -27.59 -25.04
CA THR A 208 10.89 -27.61 -24.12
C THR A 208 12.02 -26.84 -24.78
N LEU A 209 12.42 -25.72 -24.18
CA LEU A 209 13.60 -24.99 -24.63
C LEU A 209 14.86 -25.78 -24.24
N VAL A 210 15.37 -26.59 -25.16
CA VAL A 210 16.67 -27.25 -24.99
C VAL A 210 17.74 -26.25 -25.41
N ARG A 211 18.52 -25.78 -24.44
CA ARG A 211 19.73 -24.99 -24.72
C ARG A 211 20.88 -25.97 -24.91
N THR A 212 21.24 -26.24 -26.16
CA THR A 212 22.46 -26.98 -26.49
C THR A 212 23.59 -25.98 -26.65
N LEU A 213 24.70 -26.22 -25.94
CA LEU A 213 25.97 -25.57 -26.26
C LEU A 213 26.47 -26.19 -27.56
N HIS A 214 26.86 -25.35 -28.51
CA HIS A 214 27.50 -25.78 -29.74
C HIS A 214 28.94 -25.31 -29.67
N PHE A 215 29.87 -26.23 -29.88
CA PHE A 215 31.29 -25.95 -29.92
C PHE A 215 31.76 -26.17 -31.36
N ASP A 216 32.53 -25.23 -31.88
CA ASP A 216 33.03 -25.29 -33.26
C ASP A 216 34.14 -26.35 -33.40
N SER A 217 34.76 -26.75 -32.27
CA SER A 217 35.74 -27.84 -32.24
C SER A 217 35.76 -28.58 -30.90
N PRO A 218 36.26 -29.84 -30.87
CA PRO A 218 36.46 -30.57 -29.62
C PRO A 218 37.40 -29.86 -28.63
N LYS A 219 38.30 -29.00 -29.12
CA LYS A 219 39.21 -28.22 -28.27
C LYS A 219 38.45 -27.15 -27.48
N GLU A 220 37.48 -26.49 -28.10
CA GLU A 220 36.65 -25.47 -27.47
C GLU A 220 35.72 -26.08 -26.42
N GLU A 221 35.13 -27.25 -26.71
CA GLU A 221 34.38 -28.03 -25.72
C GLU A 221 35.26 -28.41 -24.51
N TYR A 222 36.49 -28.87 -24.78
CA TYR A 222 37.44 -29.22 -23.73
C TYR A 222 37.82 -28.01 -22.86
N GLU A 223 38.07 -26.85 -23.46
CA GLU A 223 38.37 -25.61 -22.73
C GLU A 223 37.18 -25.14 -21.87
N TYR A 224 35.95 -25.22 -22.41
CA TYR A 224 34.73 -24.90 -21.68
C TYR A 224 34.51 -25.81 -20.46
N GLU A 225 34.68 -27.12 -20.62
CA GLU A 225 34.52 -28.07 -19.51
C GLU A 225 35.65 -27.96 -18.48
N LEU A 226 36.86 -27.56 -18.89
CA LEU A 226 37.96 -27.27 -17.96
C LEU A 226 37.64 -26.06 -17.07
N ASP A 227 37.19 -24.95 -17.67
CA ASP A 227 36.83 -23.72 -16.96
C ASP A 227 35.70 -23.97 -15.95
N ARG A 228 34.65 -24.66 -16.40
CA ARG A 228 33.49 -25.01 -15.56
C ARG A 228 33.84 -25.88 -14.34
N ASN A 229 34.82 -26.76 -14.46
CA ASN A 229 35.22 -27.67 -13.38
C ASN A 229 36.30 -27.08 -12.46
N GLN A 230 36.88 -25.92 -12.80
CA GLN A 230 37.89 -25.24 -12.01
C GLN A 230 37.37 -23.99 -11.27
N SER A 231 36.10 -23.62 -11.48
CA SER A 231 35.40 -22.52 -10.80
C SER A 231 34.70 -22.93 -9.50
#